data_AF-A0A0F9D9I1-F1
#
_entry.id   AF-A0A0F9D9I1-F1
#
_cell.length_a   1.000
_cell.length_b   1.000
_cell.length_c   1.000
_cell.angle_alpha   90.00
_cell.angle_beta   90.00
_cell.angle_gamma   90.00
#
_symmetry.space_group_name_H-M   'P 1'
#
loop_
_entity.id
_entity.type
_entity.pdbx_description
1 polymer ?
#
loop_
_entity_poly.entity_id
_entity_poly.type
_entity_poly.pdbx_seq_one_letter_code
_entity_poly.pdbx_strand_id
1 'polypeptide(L)' 'MTTKQEYEEIVSYPGKFEQEASYIPYFWDQYLNGGADDSNGDVLSFTVSADDQAIFPELELGQTIKLIENTYGFVIECD' A
#
# COMPACT_ATOMS: atom_id res chain seq x y z
N MET A 1 0.69 9.75 15.13
CA MET A 1 -0.29 8.67 14.97
C MET A 1 -0.69 8.76 13.52
N THR A 2 -0.14 7.91 12.67
CA THR A 2 -0.46 7.92 11.25
C THR A 2 -1.86 7.35 11.09
N THR A 3 -2.76 8.07 10.43
CA THR A 3 -4.17 7.67 10.30
C THR A 3 -4.53 7.44 8.84
N LYS A 4 -5.51 6.54 8.59
CA LYS A 4 -6.07 6.32 7.24
C LYS A 4 -6.38 7.61 6.49
N GLN A 5 -6.86 8.62 7.22
CA GLN A 5 -7.25 9.93 6.68
C GLN A 5 -6.09 10.69 6.00
N GLU A 6 -4.86 10.57 6.49
CA GLU A 6 -3.69 11.20 5.86
C GLU A 6 -3.41 10.57 4.48
N TYR A 7 -3.62 9.27 4.35
CA TYR A 7 -3.43 8.57 3.09
C TYR A 7 -4.60 8.75 2.12
N GLU A 8 -5.82 8.88 2.62
CA GLU A 8 -6.99 9.27 1.82
C GLU A 8 -6.80 10.65 1.18
N GLU A 9 -6.15 11.58 1.88
CA GLU A 9 -5.80 12.88 1.33
C GLU A 9 -4.73 12.75 0.22
N ILE A 10 -3.71 11.91 0.39
CA ILE A 10 -2.68 11.66 -0.63
C ILE A 10 -3.27 11.12 -1.94
N VAL A 11 -4.21 10.17 -1.86
CA VAL A 11 -4.84 9.58 -3.07
C VAL A 11 -5.88 10.52 -3.72
N SER A 12 -6.29 11.57 -3.00
CA SER A 12 -7.22 12.59 -3.52
C SER A 12 -6.53 13.67 -4.36
N TYR A 13 -5.20 13.78 -4.31
CA TYR A 13 -4.45 14.74 -5.12
C TYR A 13 -3.93 14.09 -6.41
N PRO A 14 -3.87 14.86 -7.51
CA PRO A 14 -3.32 14.36 -8.75
C PRO A 14 -1.83 14.02 -8.60
N GLY A 15 -1.46 12.82 -9.00
CA GLY A 15 -0.12 12.30 -8.82
C GLY A 15 -0.02 10.78 -8.91
N LYS A 16 1.05 10.24 -8.33
CA LYS A 16 1.40 8.82 -8.42
C LYS A 16 0.35 7.87 -7.82
N PHE A 17 -0.45 8.37 -6.88
CA PHE A 17 -1.46 7.60 -6.14
C PHE A 17 -2.88 8.11 -6.40
N GLU A 18 -3.10 8.92 -7.43
CA GLU A 18 -4.41 9.50 -7.70
C GLU A 18 -5.45 8.39 -7.89
N GLN A 19 -6.54 8.43 -7.11
CA GLN A 19 -7.66 7.47 -7.14
C GLN A 19 -7.30 6.03 -6.73
N GLU A 20 -6.09 5.80 -6.22
CA GLU A 20 -5.69 4.50 -5.69
C GLU A 20 -6.28 4.26 -4.29
N ALA A 21 -6.17 3.03 -3.79
CA ALA A 21 -6.57 2.73 -2.42
C ALA A 21 -5.63 3.43 -1.42
N SER A 22 -6.17 3.94 -0.31
CA SER A 22 -5.39 4.71 0.66
C SER A 22 -4.28 3.91 1.34
N TYR A 23 -4.34 2.58 1.36
CA TYR A 23 -3.23 1.76 1.86
C TYR A 23 -2.04 1.67 0.89
N ILE A 24 -2.19 1.99 -0.41
CA ILE A 24 -1.08 1.97 -1.38
C ILE A 24 0.06 2.90 -0.97
N PRO A 25 -0.16 4.21 -0.73
CA PRO A 25 0.92 5.10 -0.30
C PRO A 25 1.53 4.70 1.05
N TYR A 26 0.78 4.03 1.93
CA TYR A 26 1.32 3.47 3.17
C TYR A 26 2.34 2.35 2.91
N PHE A 27 1.98 1.33 2.13
CA PHE A 27 2.89 0.23 1.81
C PHE A 27 4.06 0.71 0.94
N TRP A 28 3.82 1.68 0.06
CA TRP A 28 4.89 2.30 -0.72
C TRP A 28 5.92 3.02 0.17
N ASP A 29 5.47 3.77 1.17
CA ASP A 29 6.36 4.40 2.14
C ASP A 29 7.14 3.36 2.95
N GLN A 30 6.49 2.27 3.38
CA GLN A 30 7.17 1.15 4.03
C GLN A 30 8.28 0.57 3.14
N TYR A 31 8.02 0.36 1.84
CA TYR A 31 9.06 -0.08 0.91
C TYR A 31 10.22 0.92 0.79
N LEU A 32 9.94 2.21 0.65
CA LEU A 32 11.01 3.25 0.59
C LEU A 32 11.86 3.27 1.87
N ASN A 33 11.30 2.88 3.00
CA ASN A 33 12.00 2.72 4.27
C ASN A 33 12.64 1.33 4.46
N GLY A 34 12.59 0.44 3.46
CA GLY A 34 13.19 -0.89 3.49
C GLY A 34 12.35 -1.96 4.20
N GLY A 35 11.05 -1.76 4.33
CA GLY A 35 10.10 -2.63 5.04
C GLY A 35 9.28 -3.59 4.17
N ALA A 36 9.64 -3.81 2.90
CA ALA A 36 8.95 -4.81 2.08
C ALA A 36 9.38 -6.23 2.47
N ASP A 37 8.40 -7.15 2.59
CA ASP A 37 8.67 -8.56 2.90
C ASP A 37 9.35 -9.29 1.73
N ASP A 38 8.93 -8.99 0.51
CA ASP A 38 9.55 -9.49 -0.72
C ASP A 38 9.53 -8.40 -1.79
N SER A 39 10.63 -8.27 -2.54
CA SER A 39 10.73 -7.35 -3.66
C SER A 39 11.35 -8.07 -4.85
N ASN A 40 10.52 -8.46 -5.81
CA ASN A 40 10.97 -9.15 -7.02
C ASN A 40 10.92 -8.18 -8.21
N GLY A 41 11.93 -7.31 -8.31
CA GLY A 41 12.12 -6.33 -9.39
C GLY A 41 11.08 -5.21 -9.39
N ASP A 42 9.87 -5.54 -9.81
CA ASP A 42 8.74 -4.62 -10.04
C ASP A 42 7.52 -4.93 -9.15
N VAL A 43 7.55 -6.08 -8.44
CA VAL A 43 6.47 -6.51 -7.54
C VAL A 43 6.95 -6.42 -6.10
N LEU A 44 6.25 -5.64 -5.29
CA LEU A 44 6.45 -5.51 -3.85
C LEU A 44 5.36 -6.29 -3.14
N SER A 45 5.73 -7.24 -2.30
CA SER A 45 4.77 -8.02 -1.51
C SER A 45 4.83 -7.58 -0.06
N PHE A 46 3.67 -7.35 0.54
CA PHE A 46 3.50 -6.99 1.94
C PHE A 46 2.49 -7.93 2.59
N THR A 47 2.85 -8.49 3.73
CA THR A 47 1.90 -9.27 4.53
C THR A 47 1.19 -8.34 5.51
N VAL A 48 -0.14 -8.27 5.42
CA VAL A 48 -0.96 -7.44 6.31
C VAL A 48 -0.81 -7.95 7.74
N SER A 49 -0.22 -7.11 8.59
CA SER A 49 -0.08 -7.31 10.02
C SER A 49 -1.27 -6.72 10.79
N ALA A 50 -1.30 -6.98 12.10
CA ALA A 50 -2.35 -6.45 12.96
C ALA A 50 -2.31 -4.91 13.09
N ASP A 51 -1.13 -4.31 12.90
CA ASP A 51 -0.97 -2.85 12.91
C ASP A 51 -1.55 -2.24 11.63
N ASP A 52 -1.29 -2.87 10.48
CA ASP A 52 -1.84 -2.46 9.18
C ASP A 52 -3.37 -2.54 9.19
N GLN A 53 -3.93 -3.62 9.72
CA GLN A 53 -5.38 -3.77 9.87
C GLN A 53 -5.99 -2.75 10.83
N ALA A 54 -5.25 -2.32 11.86
CA ALA A 54 -5.72 -1.28 12.78
C ALA A 54 -5.83 0.09 12.09
N ILE A 55 -4.99 0.36 11.09
CA ILE A 55 -5.03 1.57 10.26
C ILE A 55 -6.05 1.41 9.13
N PHE A 56 -6.06 0.26 8.46
CA PHE A 56 -6.88 -0.09 7.31
C PHE A 56 -7.75 -1.31 7.63
N PRO A 57 -8.92 -1.13 8.27
CA PRO A 57 -9.79 -2.24 8.68
C PRO A 57 -10.44 -2.97 7.49
N GLU A 58 -10.27 -2.47 6.26
CA GLU A 58 -10.68 -3.14 5.04
C GLU A 58 -9.69 -4.24 4.58
N LEU A 59 -8.51 -4.34 5.21
CA LEU A 59 -7.53 -5.38 4.94
C LEU A 59 -7.73 -6.59 5.88
N GLU A 60 -7.54 -7.79 5.35
CA GLU A 60 -7.60 -9.03 6.13
C GLU A 60 -6.22 -9.36 6.71
N LEU A 61 -6.18 -9.72 8.00
CA LEU A 61 -4.93 -10.11 8.66
C LEU A 61 -4.31 -11.34 7.96
N GLY A 62 -3.04 -11.24 7.56
CA GLY A 62 -2.34 -12.28 6.82
C GLY A 62 -2.58 -12.27 5.31
N GLN A 63 -3.43 -11.38 4.80
CA GLN A 63 -3.56 -11.11 3.37
C GLN A 63 -2.23 -10.63 2.81
N THR A 64 -1.86 -11.08 1.62
CA THR A 64 -0.68 -10.57 0.91
C THR A 64 -1.11 -9.53 -0.11
N ILE A 65 -0.64 -8.29 0.07
CA ILE A 65 -0.81 -7.21 -0.90
C ILE A 65 0.39 -7.22 -1.84
N LYS A 66 0.14 -7.41 -3.14
CA LYS A 66 1.16 -7.25 -4.17
C LYS A 66 0.98 -5.89 -4.83
N LEU A 67 1.93 -5.00 -4.59
CA LEU A 67 2.01 -3.68 -5.19
C LEU A 67 2.90 -3.75 -6.43
N ILE A 68 2.33 -3.42 -7.59
CA ILE A 68 3.06 -3.41 -8.86
C ILE A 68 3.05 -1.97 -9.37
N GLU A 69 4.21 -1.32 -9.46
CA GLU A 69 4.31 0.00 -10.09
C GLU A 69 4.23 -0.16 -11.62
N ASN A 70 3.31 0.58 -12.25
CA ASN A 70 3.22 0.65 -13.71
C ASN A 70 3.32 2.10 -14.19
N THR A 71 3.33 2.32 -15.50
CA THR A 71 3.46 3.67 -16.10
C THR A 71 2.29 4.61 -15.77
N TYR A 72 1.17 4.08 -15.26
CA TYR A 72 -0.05 4.81 -14.94
C TYR A 72 -0.35 4.93 -13.43
N GLY A 73 0.45 4.31 -12.55
CA GLY A 73 0.18 4.25 -11.11
C GLY A 73 0.56 2.90 -10.51
N PHE A 74 -0.35 2.29 -9.75
CA PHE A 74 -0.14 1.01 -9.09
C PHE A 74 -1.21 -0.01 -9.50
N VAL A 75 -0.83 -1.28 -9.52
CA VAL A 75 -1.78 -2.40 -9.62
C VAL A 75 -1.69 -3.18 -8.33
N ILE A 76 -2.85 -3.44 -7.72
CA ILE A 76 -2.97 -4.32 -6.57
C ILE A 76 -3.44 -5.68 -7.07
N GLU A 77 -2.64 -6.70 -6.83
CA GLU A 77 -3.13 -8.08 -6.83
C GLU A 77 -3.30 -8.54 -5.38
N CYS A 78 -4.49 -9.03 -5.08
CA CYS A 78 -4.82 -9.72 -3.84
C CYS A 78 -4.95 -11.21 -4.16
N ASP A 79 -4.16 -12.05 -3.51
CA ASP A 79 -4.24 -13.52 -3.58
C ASP A 79 -4.93 -14.08 -2.33
#